data_AF-A0A7X7Q1N4-F1
#
_entry.id   AF-A0A7X7Q1N4-F1
#
_cell.length_a   1.000
_cell.length_b   1.000
_cell.length_c   1.000
_cell.angle_alpha   90.00
_cell.angle_beta   90.00
_cell.angle_gamma   90.00
#
_symmetry.space_group_name_H-M   'P 1'
#
loop_
_entity.id
_entity.type
_entity.pdbx_description
1 polymer ?
#
loop_
_entity_poly.entity_id
_entity_poly.type
_entity_poly.pdbx_seq_one_letter_code
_entity_poly.pdbx_strand_id
1 'polypeptide(L)'
;MDEIIQNRVLSVAETILNTQGTVRSVALIHGVSKSTVHKDLTDRLIQIDKHLYEKVRELLEYNKSVRHLRGGNSTRMKYLNNRLHTEPNLLTHN
;
A
#
# COMPACT_ATOMS: atom_id res chain seq x y z
N MET A 1 6.82 -18.16 -18.83
CA MET A 1 6.26 -17.12 -17.95
C MET A 1 6.07 -15.89 -18.83
N ASP A 2 4.90 -15.26 -18.85
CA ASP A 2 4.67 -14.13 -19.76
C ASP A 2 5.62 -12.96 -19.44
N GLU A 3 6.44 -12.53 -20.41
CA GLU A 3 7.38 -11.41 -20.26
C GLU A 3 6.70 -10.13 -19.75
N ILE A 4 5.42 -9.94 -20.10
CA ILE A 4 4.58 -8.82 -19.64
C ILE A 4 4.45 -8.81 -18.12
N ILE A 5 4.24 -9.99 -17.51
CA ILE A 5 4.11 -10.12 -16.06
C ILE A 5 5.46 -9.90 -15.38
N GLN A 6 6.54 -10.42 -15.99
CA GLN A 6 7.88 -10.31 -15.44
C GLN A 6 8.35 -8.84 -15.39
N ASN A 7 8.17 -8.11 -16.49
CA ASN A 7 8.47 -6.68 -16.57
C ASN A 7 7.64 -5.85 -15.58
N ARG A 8 6.36 -6.19 -15.42
CA ARG A 8 5.51 -5.53 -14.43
C ARG A 8 6.00 -5.76 -13.01
N VAL A 9 6.35 -7.00 -12.64
CA VAL A 9 6.85 -7.33 -11.29
C VAL A 9 8.12 -6.54 -10.98
N LEU A 10 9.05 -6.47 -11.93
CA LEU A 10 10.28 -5.69 -11.80
C LEU A 10 10.00 -4.19 -11.64
N SER A 11 9.13 -3.62 -12.49
CA SER A 11 8.77 -2.20 -12.43
C SER A 11 8.09 -1.84 -11.10
N VAL A 12 7.21 -2.71 -10.58
CA VAL A 12 6.58 -2.54 -9.26
C VAL A 12 7.62 -2.59 -8.14
N ALA A 13 8.57 -3.52 -8.20
CA ALA A 13 9.64 -3.68 -7.23
C ALA A 13 10.60 -2.47 -7.20
N GLU A 14 10.97 -1.94 -8.36
CA GLU A 14 11.77 -0.71 -8.43
C GLU A 14 10.99 0.50 -7.94
N THR A 15 9.71 0.62 -8.33
CA THR A 15 8.86 1.73 -7.89
C THR A 15 8.74 1.77 -6.37
N ILE A 16 8.53 0.62 -5.71
CA ILE A 16 8.39 0.58 -4.25
C ILE A 16 9.69 0.95 -3.55
N LEU A 17 10.84 0.52 -4.08
CA LEU A 17 12.15 0.86 -3.54
C LEU A 17 12.49 2.34 -3.74
N ASN A 18 12.24 2.89 -4.93
CA ASN A 18 12.50 4.30 -5.24
C ASN A 18 11.59 5.24 -4.46
N THR A 19 10.31 4.92 -4.35
CA THR A 19 9.34 5.76 -3.62
C THR A 19 9.38 5.53 -2.11
N GLN A 20 10.04 4.47 -1.65
CA GLN A 20 9.98 3.96 -0.27
C GLN A 20 8.54 3.85 0.28
N GLY A 21 7.58 3.68 -0.64
CA GLY A 21 6.16 3.80 -0.39
C GLY A 21 5.53 2.53 0.19
N THR A 22 4.24 2.60 0.52
CA THR A 22 3.50 1.42 0.93
C THR A 22 2.98 0.64 -0.29
N VAL A 23 2.70 -0.65 -0.12
CA VAL A 23 2.04 -1.50 -1.14
C VAL A 23 0.78 -0.83 -1.71
N ARG A 24 0.04 -0.06 -0.90
CA ARG A 24 -1.18 0.65 -1.33
C ARG A 24 -0.86 1.79 -2.30
N SER A 25 0.20 2.54 -2.03
CA SER A 25 0.64 3.66 -2.87
C SER A 25 1.09 3.13 -4.24
N VAL A 26 1.87 2.05 -4.25
CA VAL A 26 2.37 1.45 -5.49
C VAL A 26 1.24 0.78 -6.28
N ALA A 27 0.28 0.15 -5.61
CA ALA A 27 -0.92 -0.40 -6.23
C ALA A 27 -1.73 0.67 -6.99
N LEU A 28 -1.86 1.87 -6.42
CA LEU A 28 -2.52 3.01 -7.08
C LEU A 28 -1.75 3.48 -8.33
N ILE A 29 -0.43 3.58 -8.25
CA ILE A 29 0.43 4.01 -9.37
C ILE A 29 0.34 3.03 -10.54
N HIS A 30 0.39 1.73 -10.25
CA HIS A 30 0.37 0.67 -11.26
C HIS A 30 -1.04 0.25 -11.67
N GLY A 31 -2.09 0.88 -11.13
CA GLY A 31 -3.49 0.59 -11.50
C GLY A 31 -3.95 -0.83 -11.15
N VAL A 32 -3.35 -1.45 -10.14
CA VAL A 32 -3.59 -2.87 -9.78
C VAL A 32 -4.04 -2.98 -8.32
N SER A 33 -4.68 -4.09 -8.00
CA SER A 33 -5.09 -4.34 -6.61
C SER A 33 -3.90 -4.60 -5.71
N LYS A 34 -3.98 -4.15 -4.45
CA LYS A 34 -2.99 -4.43 -3.39
C LYS A 34 -2.65 -5.92 -3.30
N SER A 35 -3.65 -6.81 -3.38
CA SER A 35 -3.45 -8.26 -3.31
C SER A 35 -2.63 -8.78 -4.50
N THR A 36 -2.82 -8.19 -5.68
CA THR A 36 -2.06 -8.53 -6.88
C THR A 36 -0.61 -8.07 -6.73
N VAL A 37 -0.38 -6.84 -6.28
CA VAL A 37 0.98 -6.35 -5.95
C VAL A 37 1.65 -7.22 -4.90
N HIS A 38 0.91 -7.66 -3.88
CA HIS A 38 1.47 -8.54 -2.86
C HIS A 38 1.91 -9.87 -3.45
N LYS A 39 1.06 -10.58 -4.21
CA LYS A 39 1.46 -11.81 -4.92
C LYS A 39 2.64 -11.58 -5.86
N ASP A 40 2.64 -10.47 -6.58
CA ASP A 40 3.73 -10.11 -7.49
C ASP A 40 5.05 -9.93 -6.74
N LEU A 41 5.04 -9.29 -5.57
CA LEU A 41 6.23 -9.04 -4.76
C LEU A 41 6.65 -10.23 -3.88
N THR A 42 5.73 -11.04 -3.36
CA THR A 42 6.09 -12.18 -2.48
C THR A 42 6.31 -13.48 -3.22
N ASP A 43 5.53 -13.78 -4.25
CA ASP A 43 5.56 -15.07 -4.93
C ASP A 43 6.31 -14.99 -6.27
N ARG A 44 6.12 -13.91 -7.04
CA ARG A 44 6.73 -13.80 -8.38
C ARG A 44 8.14 -13.20 -8.32
N LEU A 45 8.32 -12.13 -7.57
CA LEU A 45 9.60 -11.41 -7.51
C LEU A 45 10.73 -12.31 -6.99
N ILE A 46 10.47 -13.14 -5.98
CA ILE A 46 11.48 -14.08 -5.46
C ILE A 46 11.97 -15.09 -6.51
N GLN A 47 11.10 -15.46 -7.47
CA GLN A 47 11.47 -16.37 -8.56
C GLN A 47 12.23 -15.66 -9.68
N ILE A 48 12.07 -14.34 -9.81
CA ILE A 48 12.71 -13.52 -10.84
C ILE A 48 14.05 -12.98 -10.34
N ASP A 49 14.02 -12.27 -9.21
CA ASP A 49 15.18 -11.67 -8.57
C ASP A 49 15.04 -11.70 -7.04
N LYS A 50 15.77 -12.63 -6.43
CA LYS A 50 15.81 -12.80 -4.98
C LYS A 50 16.46 -11.61 -4.27
N HIS A 51 17.44 -10.96 -4.88
CA HIS A 51 18.13 -9.82 -4.27
C HIS A 51 17.21 -8.60 -4.20
N LEU A 52 16.44 -8.36 -5.27
CA LEU A 52 15.43 -7.30 -5.28
C LEU A 52 14.29 -7.59 -4.30
N TYR A 53 13.88 -8.86 -4.18
CA TYR A 53 12.91 -9.30 -3.17
C TYR A 53 13.37 -8.98 -1.75
N GLU A 54 14.62 -9.28 -1.39
CA GLU A 54 15.14 -9.01 -0.04
C GLU A 54 15.08 -7.53 0.32
N LYS A 55 15.47 -6.64 -0.61
CA LYS A 55 15.36 -5.18 -0.42
C LYS A 55 13.92 -4.72 -0.21
N VAL A 56 13.00 -5.22 -1.04
CA VAL A 56 11.57 -4.88 -0.93
C VAL A 56 11.02 -5.39 0.41
N ARG A 57 11.41 -6.59 0.83
CA ARG A 57 10.99 -7.20 2.09
C ARG A 57 11.46 -6.37 3.28
N GLU A 58 12.73 -5.98 3.33
CA GLU A 58 13.26 -5.11 4.39
C GLU A 58 12.50 -3.79 4.49
N LEU A 59 12.24 -3.15 3.34
CA LEU A 59 11.45 -1.91 3.30
C LEU A 59 10.02 -2.12 3.83
N LEU A 60 9.39 -3.25 3.49
CA LEU A 60 8.04 -3.59 3.97
C LEU A 60 8.03 -3.90 5.47
N GLU A 61 9.05 -4.59 5.98
CA GLU A 61 9.23 -4.86 7.41
C GLU A 61 9.48 -3.56 8.18
N TYR A 62 10.32 -2.67 7.66
CA TYR A 62 10.52 -1.33 8.20
C TYR A 62 9.22 -0.53 8.24
N ASN A 63 8.44 -0.52 7.15
CA ASN A 63 7.14 0.13 7.12
C ASN A 63 6.15 -0.49 8.12
N LYS A 64 6.26 -1.79 8.41
CA LYS A 64 5.44 -2.49 9.40
C LYS A 64 5.87 -2.18 10.83
N SER A 65 7.18 -2.09 11.12
CA SER A 65 7.69 -1.73 12.44
C SER A 65 7.32 -0.28 12.81
N VAL A 66 7.47 0.64 11.85
CA VAL A 66 7.09 2.06 12.00
C VAL A 66 5.56 2.24 12.07
N ARG A 67 4.76 1.28 11.60
CA ARG A 67 3.29 1.35 11.71
C ARG A 67 2.83 1.51 13.16
N HIS A 68 3.54 0.93 14.12
CA HIS A 68 3.19 1.06 15.54
C HIS A 68 3.30 2.52 16.02
N LEU A 69 4.27 3.29 15.51
CA LEU A 69 4.37 4.74 15.74
C LEU A 69 3.22 5.52 15.09
N ARG A 70 2.76 5.08 13.91
CA ARG A 70 1.64 5.72 13.17
C ARG A 70 0.25 5.32 13.69
N GLY A 71 0.14 4.25 14.47
CA GLY A 71 -1.13 3.68 14.96
C GLY A 71 -1.96 4.63 15.82
N GLY A 72 -1.32 5.47 16.64
CA GLY A 72 -2.01 6.46 17.49
C GLY A 72 -2.80 7.51 16.69
N ASN A 73 -2.31 7.91 15.52
CA ASN A 73 -2.98 8.91 14.68
C ASN A 73 -4.14 8.34 13.85
N SER A 74 -4.07 7.06 13.44
CA SER A 74 -5.11 6.47 12.60
C SER A 74 -6.43 6.33 13.35
N THR A 75 -6.39 6.01 14.65
CA THR A 75 -7.59 5.97 15.50
C THR A 75 -8.16 7.38 15.67
N ARG A 76 -7.33 8.37 15.98
CA ARG A 76 -7.75 9.78 16.14
C ARG A 76 -8.42 10.33 14.88
N MET A 77 -7.85 10.08 13.71
CA MET A 77 -8.42 10.52 12.43
C MET A 77 -9.72 9.79 12.07
N LYS A 78 -9.85 8.49 12.38
CA LYS A 78 -11.11 7.76 12.20
C LYS A 78 -12.25 8.37 13.02
N TYR A 79 -11.99 8.78 14.27
CA TYR A 79 -12.99 9.48 15.10
C TYR A 79 -13.30 10.90 14.59
N LEU A 80 -12.31 11.65 14.11
CA LEU A 80 -12.53 12.99 13.56
C LEU A 80 -13.35 12.96 12.26
N ASN A 81 -13.05 12.01 11.37
CA ASN A 81 -13.76 11.84 10.10
C ASN A 81 -15.18 11.28 10.29
N ASN A 82 -15.42 10.47 11.32
CA ASN A 82 -16.77 9.99 11.65
C ASN A 82 -17.69 11.06 12.27
N ARG A 83 -17.17 12.15 12.86
CA ARG A 83 -18.03 13.25 13.36
C ARG A 83 -18.55 14.16 12.26
N LEU A 84 -17.93 14.16 11.07
CA LEU A 84 -18.34 15.02 9.95
C LEU A 84 -19.48 14.40 9.10
N HIS A 85 -19.92 13.18 9.39
CA HIS A 85 -20.98 12.47 8.65
C HIS A 85 -22.25 12.25 9.48
N THR A 86 -22.51 13.06 10.50
CA THR A 86 -23.76 12.97 11.27
C THR A 86 -24.29 14.37 11.61
N GLU A 87 -24.57 15.16 10.59
CA GLU A 87 -25.54 16.25 10.67
C GLU A 87 -26.66 15.93 9.65
N PRO A 88 -27.71 15.18 10.03
CA PRO A 88 -28.94 15.19 9.24
C PRO A 88 -29.55 16.59 9.37
N ASN A 89 -29.54 17.31 8.25
CA ASN A 89 -30.40 18.43 7.90
C ASN A 89 -31.71 18.48 8.70
N LEU A 90 -31.80 19.34 9.72
CA LEU A 90 -33.05 19.75 10.37
C LEU A 90 -33.32 21.22 10.02
N LEU A 91 -33.57 21.47 8.74
CA LEU A 91 -34.40 22.59 8.31
C LEU A 91 -35.87 22.14 8.33
N THR A 92 -36.53 22.28 9.48
CA THR A 92 -38.00 22.33 9.54
C THR A 92 -38.40 23.72 10.03
N HIS A 93 -38.71 24.56 9.04
CA HIS A 93 -39.66 25.68 9.03
C HIS A 93 -40.44 25.93 10.33
N ASN A 94 -40.34 27.16 10.82
CA ASN A 94 -41.35 27.81 11.65
C ASN A 94 -42.19 28.72 10.75
#